data_AF-A0A822H9C8-F1
#
_entry.id   AF-A0A822H9C8-F1
#
_cell.length_a   1.000
_cell.length_b   1.000
_cell.length_c   1.000
_cell.angle_alpha   90.00
_cell.angle_beta   90.00
_cell.angle_gamma   90.00
#
_symmetry.space_group_name_H-M   'P 1'
#
loop_
_entity.id
_entity.type
_entity.pdbx_description
1 polymer ?
#
loop_
_entity_poly.entity_id
_entity_poly.type
_entity_poly.pdbx_seq_one_letter_code
_entity_poly.pdbx_strand_id
1 'polypeptide(L)'
;YMAMKINRSTVRMNYLYFVSDTHKEGIPVQPIIVCNDGPTMGISRYLGRLLGLLFNDATYCKKFHKGYNVIHTMEFYQKSGQLRPTTLFASFNINDLCLNFSHQQVLDALENFLNSSIGSDHSIQGMTITTILQL
;
A
#
# COMPACT_ATOMS: atom_id res chain seq x y z
N TYR A 1 10.92 -0.35 -36.34
CA TYR A 1 10.80 -1.23 -35.17
C TYR A 1 12.19 -1.57 -34.64
N MET A 2 12.69 -0.82 -33.64
CA MET A 2 13.92 -1.18 -32.94
C MET A 2 13.58 -2.21 -31.87
N ALA A 3 14.14 -3.41 -31.98
CA ALA A 3 14.05 -4.41 -30.94
C ALA A 3 14.69 -3.86 -29.66
N MET A 4 13.89 -3.72 -28.61
CA MET A 4 14.36 -3.32 -27.28
C MET A 4 15.29 -4.41 -26.75
N LYS A 5 16.60 -4.21 -26.91
CA LYS A 5 17.62 -5.13 -26.38
C LYS A 5 17.76 -4.89 -24.88
N ILE A 6 17.31 -5.86 -24.08
CA ILE A 6 17.53 -5.86 -22.64
C ILE A 6 19.04 -5.98 -22.39
N ASN A 7 19.65 -4.90 -21.94
CA ASN A 7 21.04 -4.91 -21.54
C ASN A 7 21.17 -5.52 -20.13
N ARG A 8 21.77 -6.71 -20.05
CA ARG A 8 21.95 -7.44 -18.78
C ARG A 8 22.82 -6.69 -17.76
N SER A 9 23.66 -5.74 -18.17
CA SER A 9 24.46 -4.94 -17.24
C SER A 9 23.67 -3.81 -16.57
N THR A 10 22.53 -3.41 -17.15
CA THR A 10 21.60 -2.42 -16.56
C THR A 10 20.51 -3.05 -15.69
N VAL A 11 20.21 -4.35 -15.88
CA VAL A 11 19.31 -5.10 -14.99
C VAL A 11 20.13 -5.71 -13.85
N ARG A 12 20.61 -4.86 -12.95
CA ARG A 12 21.05 -5.35 -11.65
C ARG A 12 19.80 -5.51 -10.78
N MET A 13 19.55 -6.71 -10.25
CA MET A 13 18.73 -6.85 -9.03
C MET A 13 19.52 -6.16 -7.91
N ASN A 14 19.46 -4.84 -7.90
CA ASN A 14 20.16 -4.01 -6.95
C ASN A 14 19.51 -4.28 -5.59
N TYR A 15 20.21 -5.13 -4.82
CA TYR A 15 20.14 -5.26 -3.37
C TYR A 15 18.86 -5.86 -2.78
N LEU A 16 18.79 -7.19 -2.83
CA LEU A 16 18.02 -7.99 -1.87
C LEU A 16 18.77 -7.95 -0.53
N TYR A 17 18.17 -7.35 0.49
CA TYR A 17 18.65 -7.32 1.87
C TYR A 17 17.85 -8.30 2.73
N PHE A 18 18.49 -8.83 3.76
CA PHE A 18 17.85 -9.62 4.80
C PHE A 18 17.90 -8.80 6.08
N VAL A 19 16.76 -8.28 6.52
CA VAL A 19 16.66 -7.50 7.75
C VAL A 19 16.22 -8.41 8.87
N SER A 20 16.90 -8.36 10.02
CA SER A 20 16.52 -9.18 11.18
C SER A 20 15.14 -8.77 11.70
N ASP A 21 14.24 -9.73 11.86
CA ASP A 21 12.94 -9.52 12.49
C ASP A 21 12.92 -10.27 13.83
N THR A 22 13.06 -9.51 14.92
CA THR A 22 13.07 -10.06 16.28
C THR A 22 11.67 -10.37 16.81
N HIS A 23 10.61 -10.02 16.06
CA HIS A 23 9.23 -10.12 16.51
C HIS A 23 8.47 -11.31 15.90
N LYS A 24 9.09 -12.11 15.04
CA LYS A 24 8.53 -13.34 14.48
C LYS A 24 9.25 -14.58 14.97
N GLU A 25 8.53 -15.45 15.67
CA GLU A 25 9.06 -16.77 16.03
C GLU A 25 9.28 -17.61 14.77
N GLY A 26 10.49 -18.16 14.61
CA GLY A 26 10.84 -19.12 13.55
C GLY A 26 11.36 -18.54 12.24
N ILE A 27 11.23 -17.24 11.97
CA ILE A 27 11.80 -16.58 10.78
C ILE A 27 12.67 -15.40 11.23
N PRO A 28 14.00 -15.58 11.34
CA PRO A 28 14.88 -14.57 11.92
C PRO A 28 15.15 -13.39 10.98
N VAL A 29 14.77 -13.48 9.70
CA VAL A 29 15.08 -12.48 8.67
C VAL A 29 13.92 -12.27 7.69
N GLN A 30 13.66 -11.00 7.36
CA GLN A 30 12.73 -10.60 6.31
C GLN A 30 13.51 -10.12 5.07
N PRO A 31 13.31 -10.76 3.90
CA PRO A 31 13.90 -10.28 2.65
C PRO A 31 13.22 -8.97 2.19
N ILE A 32 14.03 -7.98 1.81
CA ILE A 32 13.57 -6.69 1.28
C ILE A 32 14.36 -6.36 0.02
N ILE A 33 13.67 -5.94 -1.04
CA ILE A 33 14.31 -5.48 -2.28
C ILE A 33 14.37 -3.95 -2.26
N VAL A 34 15.55 -3.38 -2.47
CA VAL A 34 15.74 -1.92 -2.51
C VAL A 34 16.10 -1.47 -3.92
N CYS A 35 15.10 -0.97 -4.65
CA CYS A 35 15.28 -0.51 -6.02
C CYS A 35 15.88 0.91 -6.11
N ASN A 36 16.97 1.21 -5.40
CA ASN A 36 17.65 2.51 -5.52
C ASN A 36 18.16 2.71 -6.96
N ASP A 37 17.84 3.88 -7.53
CA ASP A 37 18.15 4.27 -8.92
C ASP A 37 17.66 3.28 -9.99
N GLY A 38 16.65 2.47 -9.66
CA GLY A 38 16.02 1.57 -10.61
C GLY A 38 15.33 2.35 -11.75
N PRO A 39 15.26 1.77 -12.96
CA PRO A 39 14.64 2.42 -14.12
C PRO A 39 13.16 2.78 -13.90
N THR A 40 12.49 2.08 -12.97
CA THR A 40 11.08 2.30 -12.60
C THR A 40 10.89 3.21 -11.40
N MET A 41 11.96 3.66 -10.71
CA MET A 41 11.87 4.42 -9.47
C MET A 41 11.04 5.71 -9.61
N GLY A 42 11.18 6.42 -10.74
CA GLY A 42 10.40 7.63 -11.01
C GLY A 42 8.89 7.34 -11.06
N ILE A 43 8.52 6.29 -11.80
CA ILE A 43 7.13 5.85 -11.95
C ILE A 43 6.59 5.36 -10.61
N SER A 44 7.34 4.53 -9.87
CA SER A 44 6.91 4.04 -8.56
C SER A 44 6.69 5.16 -7.54
N ARG A 45 7.57 6.18 -7.50
CA ARG A 45 7.38 7.36 -6.63
C ARG A 45 6.16 8.18 -7.02
N TYR A 46 5.94 8.34 -8.32
CA TYR A 46 4.78 9.06 -8.83
C TYR A 46 3.47 8.33 -8.47
N LEU A 47 3.38 7.03 -8.75
CA LEU A 47 2.22 6.20 -8.37
C LEU A 47 2.01 6.19 -6.85
N GLY A 48 3.08 6.11 -6.06
CA GLY A 48 2.98 6.17 -4.60
C GLY A 48 2.39 7.49 -4.08
N ARG A 49 2.73 8.63 -4.71
CA ARG A 49 2.12 9.93 -4.38
C ARG A 49 0.66 10.00 -4.82
N LEU A 50 0.38 9.55 -6.05
CA LEU A 50 -0.96 9.56 -6.63
C LEU A 50 -1.94 8.74 -5.79
N LEU A 51 -1.60 7.48 -5.55
CA LEU A 51 -2.41 6.54 -4.77
C LEU A 51 -2.44 6.91 -3.28
N GLY A 52 -1.34 7.46 -2.76
CA GLY A 52 -1.24 7.86 -1.36
C GLY A 52 -2.25 8.94 -0.97
N LEU A 53 -2.49 9.94 -1.85
CA LEU A 53 -3.50 10.96 -1.61
C LEU A 53 -4.92 10.36 -1.54
N LEU A 54 -5.28 9.56 -2.54
CA LEU A 54 -6.58 8.89 -2.59
C LEU A 54 -6.81 7.97 -1.40
N PHE A 55 -5.78 7.21 -1.02
CA PHE A 55 -5.84 6.32 0.13
C PHE A 55 -6.04 7.10 1.43
N ASN A 56 -5.34 8.22 1.61
CA ASN A 56 -5.46 9.05 2.80
C ASN A 56 -6.88 9.65 2.92
N ASP A 57 -7.46 10.09 1.81
CA ASP A 57 -8.82 10.63 1.79
C ASP A 57 -9.85 9.53 2.11
N ALA A 58 -9.73 8.35 1.48
CA ALA A 58 -10.63 7.22 1.70
C ALA A 58 -10.55 6.63 3.12
N THR A 59 -9.39 6.75 3.77
CA THR A 59 -9.14 6.21 5.11
C THR A 59 -9.14 7.26 6.21
N TYR A 60 -9.46 8.50 5.88
CA TYR A 60 -9.60 9.59 6.85
C TYR A 60 -10.58 9.18 7.96
N CYS A 61 -10.17 9.35 9.22
CA CYS A 61 -10.88 8.91 10.44
C CYS A 61 -11.07 7.39 10.64
N LYS A 62 -10.60 6.51 9.74
CA LYS A 62 -10.68 5.04 9.91
C LYS A 62 -9.35 4.40 10.32
N LYS A 63 -8.25 5.16 10.28
CA LYS A 63 -6.90 4.66 10.52
C LYS A 63 -6.27 5.33 11.75
N PHE A 64 -5.76 4.52 12.67
CA PHE A 64 -4.86 4.97 13.73
C PHE A 64 -3.46 5.14 13.15
N HIS A 65 -3.13 6.33 12.64
CA HIS A 65 -1.85 6.54 11.95
C HIS A 65 -0.65 6.54 12.91
N LYS A 66 -0.86 6.97 14.16
CA LYS A 66 0.18 7.07 15.20
C LYS A 66 -0.45 6.84 16.57
N GLY A 67 0.33 6.27 17.51
CA GLY A 67 -0.16 5.95 18.87
C GLY A 67 -0.77 7.14 19.61
N TYR A 68 -0.26 8.36 19.38
CA TYR A 68 -0.80 9.56 20.02
C TYR A 68 -2.16 10.02 19.44
N ASN A 69 -2.56 9.57 18.25
CA ASN A 69 -3.86 9.90 17.67
C ASN A 69 -4.98 8.97 18.18
N VAL A 70 -4.63 7.90 18.90
CA VAL A 70 -5.60 6.90 19.36
C VAL A 70 -6.68 7.55 20.22
N ILE A 71 -6.29 8.42 21.16
CA ILE A 71 -7.24 9.09 22.04
C ILE A 71 -8.22 9.97 21.25
N HIS A 72 -7.73 10.84 20.36
CA HIS A 72 -8.61 11.69 19.54
C HIS A 72 -9.56 10.90 18.64
N THR A 73 -9.09 9.79 18.07
CA THR A 73 -9.95 8.91 17.27
C THR A 73 -10.99 8.20 18.14
N MET A 74 -10.64 7.75 19.35
CA MET A 74 -11.61 7.19 20.30
C MET A 74 -12.64 8.25 20.74
N GLU A 75 -12.22 9.49 21.02
CA GLU A 75 -13.13 10.59 21.33
C GLU A 75 -14.09 10.87 20.17
N PHE A 76 -13.62 10.81 18.93
CA PHE A 76 -14.46 10.94 17.74
C PHE A 76 -15.50 9.81 17.67
N TYR A 77 -15.08 8.56 17.86
CA TYR A 77 -15.99 7.41 17.85
C TYR A 77 -17.00 7.41 19.02
N GLN A 78 -16.61 7.94 20.17
CA GLN A 78 -17.53 8.17 21.28
C GLN A 78 -18.57 9.24 20.91
N LYS A 79 -18.14 10.39 20.37
CA LYS A 79 -19.02 11.48 19.95
C LYS A 79 -19.99 11.06 18.84
N SER A 80 -19.58 10.14 17.97
CA SER A 80 -20.43 9.58 16.91
C SER A 80 -21.34 8.44 17.37
N GLY A 81 -21.33 8.08 18.66
CA GLY A 81 -22.17 7.03 19.25
C GLY A 81 -21.72 5.61 18.93
N GLN A 82 -20.52 5.44 18.36
CA GLN A 82 -19.94 4.15 17.95
C GLN A 82 -19.13 3.48 19.07
N LEU A 83 -18.72 4.23 20.11
CA LEU A 83 -18.16 3.69 21.35
C LEU A 83 -19.15 3.85 22.51
N ARG A 84 -19.35 2.75 23.24
CA ARG A 84 -20.15 2.68 24.48
C ARG A 84 -19.27 2.13 25.60
N PRO A 85 -19.64 2.33 26.88
CA PRO A 85 -18.93 1.72 28.01
C PRO A 85 -18.83 0.20 27.94
N THR A 86 -19.76 -0.45 27.23
CA THR A 86 -19.80 -1.91 27.02
C THR A 86 -19.07 -2.35 25.74
N THR A 87 -18.41 -1.44 25.02
CA THR A 87 -17.69 -1.80 23.80
C THR A 87 -16.43 -2.60 24.16
N LEU A 88 -16.30 -3.77 23.53
CA LEU A 88 -15.13 -4.63 23.65
C LEU A 88 -14.16 -4.36 22.49
N PHE A 89 -12.87 -4.39 22.77
CA PHE A 89 -11.82 -4.25 21.77
C PHE A 89 -11.22 -5.61 21.46
N ALA A 90 -11.12 -5.94 20.17
CA ALA A 90 -10.39 -7.09 19.67
C ALA A 90 -9.20 -6.61 18.84
N SER A 91 -8.07 -7.31 18.97
CA SER A 91 -6.90 -7.06 18.14
C SER A 91 -6.60 -8.30 17.31
N PHE A 92 -6.30 -8.07 16.03
CA PHE A 92 -5.92 -9.13 15.09
C PHE A 92 -4.58 -8.74 14.49
N ASN A 93 -3.65 -9.69 14.47
CA ASN A 93 -2.39 -9.53 13.77
C ASN A 93 -2.44 -10.38 12.49
N ILE A 94 -2.22 -9.74 11.34
CA ILE A 94 -2.16 -10.42 10.05
C ILE A 94 -0.69 -10.51 9.65
N ASN A 95 -0.13 -11.72 9.77
CA ASN A 95 1.25 -11.97 9.40
C ASN A 95 1.41 -11.95 7.88
N ASP A 96 2.54 -11.42 7.40
CA ASP A 96 3.00 -11.54 6.01
C ASP A 96 1.97 -11.10 4.95
N LEU A 97 1.25 -10.01 5.23
CA LEU A 97 0.21 -9.45 4.35
C LEU A 97 0.67 -9.35 2.89
N CYS A 98 1.90 -8.91 2.64
CA CYS A 98 2.45 -8.75 1.29
C CYS A 98 2.74 -10.07 0.55
N LEU A 99 2.73 -11.21 1.24
CA LEU A 99 3.01 -12.54 0.68
C LEU A 99 1.74 -13.38 0.51
N ASN A 100 0.65 -13.00 1.18
CA ASN A 100 -0.59 -13.79 1.20
C ASN A 100 -1.55 -13.50 0.03
N PHE A 101 -1.24 -12.50 -0.81
CA PHE A 101 -2.07 -12.16 -1.96
C PHE A 101 -1.31 -12.44 -3.26
N SER A 102 -2.00 -13.09 -4.20
CA SER A 102 -1.52 -13.18 -5.57
C SER A 102 -1.51 -11.80 -6.22
N HIS A 103 -0.65 -11.63 -7.22
CA HIS A 103 -0.57 -10.38 -7.98
C HIS A 103 -1.94 -9.98 -8.57
N GLN A 104 -2.70 -10.95 -9.09
CA GLN A 104 -4.04 -10.69 -9.64
C GLN A 104 -5.00 -10.15 -8.57
N GLN A 105 -5.02 -10.74 -7.37
CA GLN A 105 -5.88 -10.24 -6.28
C GLN A 105 -5.52 -8.81 -5.87
N VAL A 106 -4.25 -8.44 -5.93
CA VAL A 106 -3.80 -7.08 -5.66
C VAL A 106 -4.29 -6.11 -6.75
N LEU A 107 -4.21 -6.52 -8.02
CA LEU A 107 -4.73 -5.72 -9.14
C LEU A 107 -6.25 -5.56 -9.05
N ASP A 108 -6.99 -6.63 -8.80
CA ASP A 108 -8.44 -6.59 -8.64
C ASP A 108 -8.85 -5.68 -7.47
N ALA A 109 -8.13 -5.75 -6.34
CA ALA A 109 -8.37 -4.89 -5.19
C ALA A 109 -8.07 -3.42 -5.51
N LEU A 110 -6.98 -3.15 -6.24
CA LEU A 110 -6.61 -1.80 -6.66
C LEU A 110 -7.65 -1.23 -7.63
N GLU A 111 -8.10 -2.01 -8.62
CA GLU A 111 -9.13 -1.60 -9.57
C GLU A 111 -10.44 -1.22 -8.85
N ASN A 112 -10.89 -2.10 -7.94
CA ASN A 112 -12.09 -1.84 -7.13
C ASN A 112 -11.93 -0.57 -6.28
N PHE A 113 -10.77 -0.38 -5.64
CA PHE A 113 -10.48 0.81 -4.87
C PHE A 113 -10.53 2.09 -5.72
N LEU A 114 -9.89 2.07 -6.89
CA LEU A 114 -9.85 3.22 -7.81
C LEU A 114 -11.26 3.55 -8.32
N ASN A 115 -12.02 2.56 -8.77
CA ASN A 115 -13.40 2.75 -9.22
C ASN A 115 -14.29 3.33 -8.10
N SER A 116 -14.10 2.91 -6.85
CA SER A 116 -14.86 3.44 -5.71
C SER A 116 -14.47 4.87 -5.30
N SER A 117 -13.22 5.27 -5.56
CA SER A 117 -12.64 6.51 -5.05
C SER A 117 -12.66 7.67 -6.05
N ILE A 118 -12.63 7.37 -7.36
CA ILE A 118 -12.59 8.38 -8.44
C ILE A 118 -14.00 8.70 -8.96
N GLY A 119 -14.98 7.81 -8.71
CA GLY A 119 -16.34 7.97 -9.22
C GLY A 119 -16.38 7.99 -10.75
N SER A 120 -17.16 8.91 -11.33
CA SER A 120 -17.44 8.99 -12.77
C SER A 120 -16.25 9.42 -13.64
N ASP A 121 -15.23 10.03 -13.05
CA ASP A 121 -14.16 10.68 -13.81
C ASP A 121 -13.15 9.69 -14.43
N HIS A 122 -13.23 8.39 -14.08
CA HIS A 122 -12.45 7.25 -14.60
C HIS A 122 -10.93 7.47 -14.81
N SER A 123 -10.40 8.57 -14.26
CA SER A 123 -9.05 9.05 -14.48
C SER A 123 -8.58 9.89 -13.30
N ILE A 124 -7.29 9.83 -13.01
CA ILE A 124 -6.65 10.61 -11.95
C ILE A 124 -5.46 11.32 -12.55
N GLN A 125 -5.43 12.64 -12.43
CA GLN A 125 -4.36 13.48 -13.00
C GLN A 125 -4.07 13.15 -14.49
N GLY A 126 -5.12 12.81 -15.26
CA GLY A 126 -5.01 12.49 -16.68
C GLY A 126 -4.61 11.04 -17.02
N MET A 127 -4.43 10.16 -16.03
CA MET A 127 -4.24 8.72 -16.27
C MET A 127 -5.51 7.94 -16.04
N THR A 128 -5.89 7.07 -16.99
CA THR A 128 -7.00 6.15 -16.82
C THR A 128 -6.64 5.04 -15.83
N ILE A 129 -7.66 4.45 -15.19
CA ILE A 129 -7.49 3.29 -14.30
C ILE A 129 -6.76 2.16 -15.02
N THR A 130 -7.14 1.87 -16.27
CA THR A 130 -6.51 0.83 -17.09
C THR A 130 -5.01 1.08 -17.28
N THR A 131 -4.59 2.33 -17.54
CA THR A 131 -3.17 2.68 -17.66
C THR A 131 -2.44 2.46 -16.35
N ILE A 132 -3.03 2.79 -15.21
CA ILE A 132 -2.42 2.57 -13.89
C ILE A 132 -2.22 1.08 -13.61
N LEU A 133 -3.18 0.23 -13.99
CA LEU A 133 -3.09 -1.23 -13.80
C LEU A 133 -2.09 -1.93 -14.72
N GLN A 134 -1.71 -1.29 -15.84
CA GLN A 134 -0.80 -1.85 -16.85
C GLN A 134 0.68 -1.47 -16.66
N LEU A 135 0.99 -0.54 -15.73
CA LEU A 135 2.35 -0.10 -15.40
C LEU A 135 3.08 -1.09 -14.49
#